data_AF-A0A1W5D7J2-F1
#
_entry.id   AF-A0A1W5D7J2-F1
#
_cell.length_a   1.000
_cell.length_b   1.000
_cell.length_c   1.000
_cell.angle_alpha   90.00
_cell.angle_beta   90.00
_cell.angle_gamma   90.00
#
_symmetry.space_group_name_H-M   'P 1'
#
loop_
_entity.id
_entity.type
_entity.pdbx_description
1 polymer ?
#
loop_
_entity_poly.entity_id
_entity_poly.type
_entity_poly.pdbx_seq_one_letter_code
_entity_poly.pdbx_strand_id
1 'polypeptide(L)'
;MSGLGIPQIAVVMGSCTAGGAYVPAMCDESIIVENQGTVFLAGPPLVKAATGEVVSAEDLGGGRLHSSISGVTDHLAVSDDHAIVLARR
;
A
#
# COMPACT_ATOMS: atom_id res chain seq x y z
N MET A 1 4.14 -17.30 9.07
CA MET A 1 3.26 -16.97 10.21
C MET A 1 1.79 -17.16 9.82
N SER A 2 1.30 -16.48 8.78
CA SER A 2 -0.06 -16.70 8.24
C SER A 2 -0.39 -18.19 7.97
N GLY A 3 0.49 -18.93 7.29
CA GLY A 3 0.32 -20.39 7.09
C GLY A 3 0.29 -21.26 8.36
N LEU A 4 0.57 -20.69 9.53
CA LEU A 4 0.43 -21.32 10.86
C LEU A 4 -0.82 -20.84 11.60
N GLY A 5 -1.69 -20.06 10.95
CA GLY A 5 -2.88 -19.45 11.56
C GLY A 5 -2.57 -18.24 12.43
N ILE A 6 -1.43 -17.57 12.26
CA ILE A 6 -1.07 -16.34 12.98
C ILE A 6 -1.36 -15.14 12.07
N PRO A 7 -2.41 -14.33 12.35
CA PRO A 7 -2.80 -13.22 11.49
C PRO A 7 -1.69 -12.22 11.26
N GLN A 8 -1.53 -11.76 10.02
CA GLN A 8 -0.57 -10.76 9.58
C GLN A 8 -1.35 -9.53 9.10
N ILE A 9 -1.18 -8.40 9.78
CA ILE A 9 -1.88 -7.14 9.46
C ILE A 9 -0.85 -6.08 9.08
N ALA A 10 -1.05 -5.40 7.96
CA ALA A 10 -0.22 -4.27 7.53
C ALA A 10 -0.98 -2.95 7.61
N VAL A 11 -0.28 -1.89 8.03
CA VAL A 11 -0.79 -0.51 8.01
C VAL A 11 0.21 0.38 7.27
N VAL A 12 -0.15 0.79 6.06
CA VAL A 12 0.69 1.58 5.15
C VAL A 12 0.40 3.07 5.36
N MET A 13 1.26 3.72 6.14
CA MET A 13 1.16 5.13 6.53
C MET A 13 2.20 6.00 5.80
N GLY A 14 2.75 5.52 4.69
CA GLY A 14 3.78 6.22 3.91
C GLY A 14 4.26 5.42 2.70
N SER A 15 5.47 5.70 2.24
CA SER A 15 6.05 5.04 1.06
C SER A 15 6.46 3.60 1.33
N CYS A 16 6.02 2.69 0.46
CA CYS A 16 6.30 1.25 0.51
C CYS A 16 6.77 0.76 -0.87
N THR A 17 8.09 0.71 -1.09
CA THR A 17 8.68 0.54 -2.43
C THR A 17 9.46 -0.77 -2.58
N ALA A 18 9.54 -1.28 -3.81
CA ALA A 18 10.31 -2.45 -4.20
C ALA A 18 9.98 -3.68 -3.34
N GLY A 19 10.97 -4.30 -2.71
CA GLY A 19 10.73 -5.44 -1.83
C GLY A 19 9.83 -5.12 -0.64
N GLY A 20 9.76 -3.84 -0.22
CA GLY A 20 8.86 -3.39 0.83
C GLY A 20 7.39 -3.57 0.46
N ALA A 21 7.03 -3.47 -0.82
CA ALA A 21 5.66 -3.62 -1.30
C ALA A 21 5.06 -5.00 -0.98
N TYR A 22 5.89 -6.02 -0.74
CA TYR A 22 5.42 -7.33 -0.29
C TYR A 22 4.91 -7.35 1.15
N VAL A 23 5.23 -6.35 1.98
CA VAL A 23 4.69 -6.26 3.34
C VAL A 23 3.16 -6.16 3.29
N PRO A 24 2.54 -5.13 2.67
CA PRO A 24 1.09 -5.09 2.56
C PRO A 24 0.54 -6.18 1.63
N ALA A 25 1.23 -6.52 0.54
CA ALA A 25 0.70 -7.46 -0.45
C ALA A 25 0.65 -8.94 0.01
N MET A 26 1.35 -9.29 1.11
CA MET A 26 1.34 -10.66 1.67
C MET A 26 0.71 -10.74 3.06
N CYS A 27 0.20 -9.62 3.60
CA CYS A 27 -0.58 -9.65 4.83
C CYS A 27 -1.97 -10.21 4.57
N ASP A 28 -2.58 -10.79 5.61
CA ASP A 28 -3.93 -11.33 5.55
C ASP A 28 -4.96 -10.19 5.42
N GLU A 29 -4.68 -9.06 6.06
CA GLU A 29 -5.40 -7.80 5.88
C GLU A 29 -4.43 -6.62 5.85
N SER A 30 -4.78 -5.60 5.07
CA SER A 30 -3.93 -4.45 4.79
C SER A 30 -4.73 -3.15 4.72
N ILE A 31 -4.23 -2.13 5.42
CA ILE A 31 -4.82 -0.80 5.52
C ILE A 31 -3.86 0.21 4.89
N ILE A 32 -4.37 1.18 4.15
CA ILE A 32 -3.57 2.26 3.55
C ILE A 32 -4.18 3.63 3.80
N VAL A 33 -3.35 4.62 4.10
CA VAL A 33 -3.80 6.02 4.30
C VAL A 33 -3.88 6.73 2.94
N GLU A 34 -5.06 7.26 2.61
CA GLU A 34 -5.31 7.99 1.38
C GLU A 34 -4.44 9.25 1.27
N ASN A 35 -3.94 9.56 0.06
CA ASN A 35 -3.09 10.73 -0.24
C ASN A 35 -1.80 10.79 0.60
N GLN A 36 -1.32 9.65 1.10
CA GLN A 36 -0.11 9.56 1.93
C GLN A 36 0.61 8.22 1.73
N GLY A 37 -0.12 7.11 1.88
CA GLY A 37 0.39 5.77 1.66
C GLY A 37 0.55 5.48 0.18
N THR A 38 1.71 4.92 -0.20
CA THR A 38 1.97 4.48 -1.57
C THR A 38 2.64 3.10 -1.59
N VAL A 39 2.24 2.23 -2.52
CA VAL A 39 2.77 0.88 -2.68
C VAL A 39 3.15 0.63 -4.15
N PHE A 40 4.37 0.20 -4.42
CA PHE A 40 4.76 -0.19 -5.79
C PHE A 40 6.05 -1.01 -5.80
N LEU A 41 6.18 -1.93 -6.76
CA LEU A 41 7.43 -2.65 -6.99
C LEU A 41 8.51 -1.76 -7.62
N ALA A 42 8.11 -0.81 -8.45
CA ALA A 42 8.98 0.17 -9.08
C ALA A 42 8.40 1.56 -8.88
N GLY A 43 9.09 2.41 -8.12
CA GLY A 43 8.63 3.78 -7.91
C GLY A 43 8.78 4.66 -9.15
N PRO A 44 8.23 5.89 -9.13
CA PRO A 44 8.24 6.81 -10.27
C PRO A 44 9.62 7.03 -10.92
N PRO A 45 10.74 7.14 -10.16
CA PRO A 45 12.06 7.29 -10.78
C PRO A 45 12.46 6.10 -11.64
N LEU A 46 12.09 4.87 -11.24
CA LEU A 46 12.44 3.65 -11.97
C LEU A 46 11.54 3.46 -13.19
N VAL A 47 10.24 3.75 -13.07
CA VAL A 47 9.32 3.79 -14.21
C VAL A 47 9.84 4.74 -15.28
N LYS A 48 10.17 5.98 -14.88
CA LYS A 48 10.74 6.98 -15.80
C LYS A 48 12.04 6.52 -16.44
N ALA A 49 12.95 5.93 -15.67
CA ALA A 49 14.23 5.46 -16.19
C ALA A 49 14.08 4.31 -17.20
N ALA A 50 13.11 3.43 -17.00
CA ALA A 50 12.89 2.25 -17.83
C ALA A 50 12.03 2.51 -19.07
N THR A 51 11.01 3.36 -18.96
CA THR A 51 9.99 3.55 -20.03
C THR A 51 9.91 4.98 -20.55
N GLY A 52 10.50 5.95 -19.85
CA GLY A 52 10.33 7.39 -20.14
C GLY A 52 9.03 7.98 -19.60
N GLU A 53 8.13 7.18 -19.04
CA GLU A 53 6.85 7.63 -18.49
C GLU A 53 7.05 8.50 -17.23
N VAL A 54 6.30 9.59 -17.14
CA VAL A 54 6.29 10.49 -15.98
C VAL A 54 4.93 10.36 -15.30
N VAL A 55 4.94 9.80 -14.10
CA VAL A 55 3.75 9.53 -13.28
C VAL A 55 4.04 9.94 -11.84
N SER A 56 3.02 10.40 -11.12
CA SER A 56 3.16 10.73 -9.69
C SER A 56 3.15 9.47 -8.82
N ALA A 57 3.59 9.55 -7.57
CA ALA A 57 3.54 8.40 -6.66
C ALA A 57 2.09 8.00 -6.32
N GLU A 58 1.18 8.98 -6.19
CA GLU A 58 -0.23 8.73 -5.91
C GLU A 58 -0.92 8.08 -7.11
N ASP A 59 -0.65 8.55 -8.33
CA ASP A 59 -1.24 7.97 -9.54
C ASP A 59 -0.69 6.57 -9.84
N LEU A 60 0.57 6.30 -9.47
CA LEU A 60 1.22 5.01 -9.72
C LEU A 60 0.79 3.92 -8.72
N GLY A 61 0.59 4.29 -7.45
CA GLY A 61 0.36 3.30 -6.39
C GLY A 61 -0.19 3.90 -5.10
N GLY A 62 -1.02 4.94 -5.18
CA GLY A 62 -1.68 5.55 -4.04
C GLY A 62 -2.77 4.69 -3.41
N GLY A 63 -3.25 5.12 -2.25
CA GLY A 63 -4.25 4.39 -1.46
C GLY A 63 -5.54 4.10 -2.25
N ARG A 64 -6.05 5.10 -2.98
CA ARG A 64 -7.29 4.93 -3.76
C ARG A 64 -7.14 3.88 -4.86
N LEU A 65 -6.01 3.86 -5.56
CA LEU A 65 -5.73 2.87 -6.61
C LEU A 65 -5.76 1.46 -6.02
N HIS A 66 -5.08 1.24 -4.91
CA HIS A 66 -4.98 -0.10 -4.33
C HIS A 66 -6.24 -0.57 -3.61
N SER A 67 -7.03 0.34 -3.03
CA SER A 67 -8.28 -0.01 -2.33
C SER A 67 -9.50 -0.08 -3.23
N SER A 68 -9.45 0.41 -4.47
CA SER A 68 -10.62 0.43 -5.38
C SER A 68 -10.41 -0.22 -6.74
N ILE A 69 -9.16 -0.40 -7.19
CA ILE A 69 -8.85 -0.95 -8.52
C ILE A 69 -8.08 -2.26 -8.39
N SER A 70 -6.91 -2.24 -7.75
CA SER A 70 -6.01 -3.41 -7.77
C SER A 70 -6.32 -4.45 -6.70
N GLY A 71 -6.90 -4.05 -5.57
CA GLY A 71 -7.14 -4.92 -4.42
C GLY A 71 -5.87 -5.33 -3.68
N VAL A 72 -4.78 -4.55 -3.76
CA VAL A 72 -3.57 -4.81 -2.95
C VAL A 72 -3.77 -4.40 -1.49
N THR A 73 -4.72 -3.49 -1.25
CA THR A 73 -5.08 -3.02 0.08
C THR A 73 -6.57 -3.25 0.32
N ASP A 74 -6.94 -3.69 1.50
CA ASP A 74 -8.33 -4.06 1.84
C ASP A 74 -9.12 -2.87 2.39
N HIS A 75 -8.45 -1.96 3.10
CA HIS A 75 -9.09 -0.83 3.79
C HIS A 75 -8.43 0.50 3.47
N LEU A 76 -9.24 1.50 3.11
CA LEU A 76 -8.79 2.87 2.88
C LEU A 76 -9.05 3.74 4.12
N ALA A 77 -7.97 4.21 4.74
CA ALA A 77 -8.02 5.16 5.84
C ALA A 77 -7.90 6.61 5.34
N VAL A 78 -8.44 7.58 6.08
CA VAL A 78 -8.39 9.01 5.72
C VAL A 78 -7.36 9.79 6.53
N SER A 79 -6.73 9.12 7.50
CA SER A 79 -5.66 9.63 8.35
C SER A 79 -4.99 8.48 9.07
N ASP A 80 -3.83 8.76 9.65
CA ASP A 80 -3.10 7.83 10.52
C ASP A 80 -3.96 7.34 11.69
N ASP A 81 -4.64 8.25 12.38
CA ASP A 81 -5.54 7.90 13.49
C ASP A 81 -6.66 6.97 13.05
N HIS A 82 -7.26 7.23 11.87
CA HIS A 82 -8.28 6.34 11.31
C HIS A 82 -7.71 4.96 11.00
N ALA A 83 -6.49 4.88 10.45
CA ALA A 83 -5.83 3.62 10.13
C ALA A 83 -5.59 2.77 11.39
N ILE A 84 -5.17 3.39 12.49
CA ILE A 84 -5.00 2.70 13.77
C ILE A 84 -6.35 2.23 14.35
N VAL A 85 -7.43 3.00 14.18
CA VAL A 85 -8.78 2.55 14.57
C VAL A 85 -9.22 1.33 13.76
N LEU A 86 -8.97 1.31 12.45
CA LEU A 86 -9.30 0.17 11.59
C LEU A 86 -8.50 -1.08 11.97
N ALA A 87 -7.21 -0.93 12.27
CA ALA A 87 -6.34 -2.04 12.67
C ALA A 87 -6.73 -2.72 14.00
N ARG A 88 -7.63 -2.11 14.77
CA ARG A 88 -8.12 -2.62 16.06
C ARG A 88 -9.50 -3.29 15.99
N ARG A 89 -10.17 -3.24 14.84
CA ARG A 89 -11.47 -3.87 14.62
C ARG A 89 -11.30 -5.36 14.34
#